data_AF-A0A1E5VKZ9-F1
#
_entry.id   AF-A0A1E5VKZ9-F1
#
_cell.length_a   1.000
_cell.length_b   1.000
_cell.length_c   1.000
_cell.angle_alpha   90.00
_cell.angle_beta   90.00
_cell.angle_gamma   90.00
#
_symmetry.space_group_name_H-M   'P 1'
#
loop_
_entity.id
_entity.type
_entity.pdbx_description
1 polymer ?
#
loop_
_entity_poly.entity_id
_entity_poly.type
_entity_poly.pdbx_seq_one_letter_code
_entity_poly.pdbx_strand_id
1 'polypeptide(L)' 'MMQSESNPMHLHGHDMFVLAQGLGNYDMARDAARYNLVDPPVVNTVLVPRLGWVAVRFVADNPGA' A
#
# COMPACT_ATOMS: atom_id res chain seq x y z
N MET A 1 -15.50 -14.26 -15.65
CA MET A 1 -15.27 -12.80 -15.75
C MET A 1 -14.88 -12.31 -14.36
N MET A 2 -13.60 -12.34 -14.02
CA MET A 2 -13.14 -11.98 -12.66
C MET A 2 -12.99 -10.46 -12.54
N GLN A 3 -13.65 -9.89 -11.53
CA GLN A 3 -13.50 -8.51 -11.05
C GLN A 3 -12.02 -8.17 -10.79
N SER A 4 -11.53 -6.94 -10.92
CA SER A 4 -12.03 -5.69 -11.52
C SER A 4 -10.79 -4.79 -11.67
N GLU A 5 -10.97 -3.57 -12.16
CA GLU A 5 -9.98 -2.50 -12.29
C GLU A 5 -9.13 -2.27 -11.01
N SER A 6 -8.13 -1.39 -11.10
CA SER A 6 -7.35 -0.95 -9.93
C SER A 6 -8.29 -0.39 -8.84
N ASN A 7 -7.97 -0.64 -7.57
CA ASN A 7 -8.85 -0.31 -6.43
C ASN A 7 -8.23 0.75 -5.52
N PRO A 8 -8.87 1.91 -5.30
CA PRO A 8 -8.39 2.90 -4.34
C PRO A 8 -8.69 2.43 -2.91
N MET A 9 -7.67 2.39 -2.06
CA MET A 9 -7.77 2.04 -0.64
C MET A 9 -7.49 3.29 0.20
N HIS A 10 -8.46 3.69 1.02
CA HIS A 10 -8.39 4.83 1.93
C HIS A 10 -8.30 4.36 3.39
N LEU A 11 -7.46 5.01 4.20
CA LEU A 11 -7.35 4.75 5.63
C LEU A 11 -7.84 5.97 6.41
N HIS A 12 -8.87 5.78 7.23
CA HIS A 12 -9.34 6.83 8.13
C HIS A 12 -8.36 7.05 9.30
N GLY A 13 -8.27 8.30 9.75
CA GLY A 13 -7.53 8.68 10.95
C GLY A 13 -6.00 8.69 10.82
N HIS A 14 -5.44 8.30 9.68
CA HIS A 14 -4.00 8.19 9.48
C HIS A 14 -3.61 8.52 8.03
N ASP A 15 -2.42 9.08 7.86
CA ASP A 15 -1.71 8.99 6.57
C ASP A 15 -0.81 7.74 6.57
N MET A 16 -0.51 7.24 5.37
CA MET A 16 0.29 6.05 5.13
C MET A 16 1.52 6.38 4.30
N PHE A 17 2.66 5.77 4.65
CA PHE A 17 3.83 5.67 3.79
C PHE A 17 3.63 4.56 2.77
N VAL A 18 3.64 4.87 1.47
CA VAL A 18 3.60 3.88 0.40
C VAL A 18 5.01 3.40 0.12
N LEU A 19 5.34 2.19 0.56
CA LEU A 19 6.70 1.66 0.47
C LEU A 19 7.02 1.11 -0.92
N ALA A 20 6.08 0.41 -1.53
CA ALA A 20 6.22 -0.17 -2.86
C ALA A 20 4.86 -0.59 -3.42
N GLN A 21 4.80 -0.73 -4.74
CA GLN A 21 3.71 -1.33 -5.48
C GLN A 21 4.26 -2.33 -6.50
N GLY A 22 3.46 -3.32 -6.87
CA GLY A 22 3.83 -4.30 -7.87
C GLY A 22 2.64 -4.99 -8.50
N LEU A 23 2.90 -5.71 -9.58
CA LEU A 23 1.93 -6.60 -10.23
C LEU A 23 2.19 -8.05 -9.83
N GLY A 24 1.17 -8.90 -9.96
CA GLY A 24 1.18 -10.29 -9.54
C GLY A 24 0.97 -10.45 -8.03
N ASN A 25 1.28 -11.64 -7.53
CA ASN A 25 1.19 -11.95 -6.10
C ASN A 25 2.42 -11.41 -5.37
N TYR A 26 2.19 -10.70 -4.26
CA TYR A 26 3.26 -10.26 -3.38
C TYR A 26 4.08 -11.44 -2.86
N ASP A 27 5.40 -11.28 -2.85
CA ASP A 27 6.35 -12.25 -2.31
C ASP A 27 7.35 -11.55 -1.41
N MET A 28 7.26 -11.82 -0.10
CA MET A 28 8.08 -11.15 0.91
C MET A 28 9.59 -11.35 0.68
N ALA A 29 10.02 -12.51 0.17
CA ALA A 29 11.44 -12.81 0.01
C ALA A 29 12.09 -11.96 -1.10
N ARG A 30 11.29 -11.50 -2.06
CA ARG A 30 11.74 -10.74 -3.24
C ARG A 30 11.36 -9.27 -3.18
N ASP A 31 10.13 -8.97 -2.76
CA ASP A 31 9.53 -7.65 -2.93
C ASP A 31 9.81 -6.71 -1.75
N ALA A 32 10.11 -7.23 -0.55
CA ALA A 32 10.50 -6.41 0.59
C ALA A 32 11.79 -5.61 0.33
N ALA A 33 12.69 -6.14 -0.51
CA ALA A 33 13.91 -5.45 -0.94
C ALA A 33 13.63 -4.21 -1.83
N ARG A 34 12.40 -4.05 -2.34
CA ARG A 34 11.99 -2.91 -3.19
C ARG A 34 11.40 -1.75 -2.41
N TYR A 35 11.27 -1.87 -1.09
CA TYR A 35 10.66 -0.82 -0.27
C TYR A 35 11.50 0.45 -0.32
N ASN A 36 10.85 1.58 -0.65
CA ASN A 36 11.41 2.89 -0.37
C ASN A 36 11.28 3.15 1.14
N LEU A 37 12.42 3.10 1.85
CA LEU A 37 12.52 3.37 3.29
C LEU A 37 13.19 4.72 3.60
N VAL A 38 13.46 5.55 2.58
CA VAL A 38 14.16 6.83 2.74
C VAL A 38 13.17 7.99 2.61
N ASP A 39 12.40 8.02 1.52
CA ASP A 39 11.48 9.10 1.19
C ASP A 39 10.17 8.60 0.53
N PRO A 40 9.46 7.63 1.13
CA PRO A 40 8.22 7.13 0.55
C PRO A 40 7.12 8.20 0.51
N PRO A 41 6.23 8.19 -0.51
CA PRO A 41 5.05 9.05 -0.55
C PRO A 41 4.18 8.86 0.70
N VAL A 42 3.64 9.97 1.22
CA VAL A 42 2.72 10.00 2.37
C VAL A 42 1.33 10.37 1.87
N VAL A 43 0.37 9.45 1.98
CA VAL A 43 -0.99 9.62 1.44
C VAL A 43 -2.03 8.96 2.36
N ASN A 44 -3.26 9.48 2.39
CA ASN A 44 -4.39 8.81 3.03
C ASN A 44 -5.13 7.83 2.11
N THR A 45 -4.86 7.87 0.80
CA THR A 45 -5.50 7.02 -0.21
C THR A 45 -4.46 6.55 -1.22
N VAL A 46 -4.42 5.25 -1.51
CA VAL A 46 -3.49 4.66 -2.49
C VAL A 46 -4.23 3.72 -3.44
N LEU A 47 -3.86 3.76 -4.72
CA LEU A 47 -4.41 2.85 -5.72
C LEU A 47 -3.69 1.50 -5.66
N VAL A 48 -4.42 0.42 -5.39
CA VAL A 48 -3.90 -0.95 -5.56
C VAL A 48 -4.00 -1.32 -7.04
N PRO A 49 -2.87 -1.61 -7.72
CA PRO A 49 -2.91 -1.98 -9.13
C PRO A 49 -3.78 -3.23 -9.36
N ARG A 50 -4.51 -3.25 -10.48
CA ARG A 50 -5.22 -4.46 -10.92
C ARG A 50 -4.28 -5.66 -10.96
N LEU A 51 -4.70 -6.77 -10.34
CA LEU A 51 -3.89 -8.00 -10.20
C LEU A 51 -2.51 -7.73 -9.58
N GLY A 52 -2.43 -6.77 -8.66
CA GLY A 52 -1.19 -6.36 -8.02
C GLY A 52 -1.34 -6.16 -6.52
N TRP A 53 -0.35 -5.47 -5.95
CA TRP A 53 -0.25 -5.24 -4.52
C TRP A 53 0.34 -3.86 -4.22
N VAL A 54 0.11 -3.41 -2.99
CA VAL A 54 0.77 -2.25 -2.38
C VAL A 54 1.24 -2.64 -0.98
N ALA A 55 2.43 -2.20 -0.59
CA ALA A 55 2.91 -2.28 0.78
C ALA A 55 2.87 -0.88 1.38
N VAL A 56 2.15 -0.74 2.50
CA VAL A 56 2.07 0.51 3.25
C VAL A 56 2.58 0.34 4.67
N ARG A 57 3.07 1.43 5.28
CA ARG A 57 3.31 1.54 6.73
C ARG A 57 2.61 2.77 7.27
N PHE A 58 2.15 2.69 8.50
CA PHE A 58 1.67 3.82 9.28
C PHE A 58 1.91 3.51 10.76
N VAL A 59 1.86 4.53 11.60
CA VAL A 59 1.90 4.36 13.05
C VAL A 59 0.47 4.38 13.54
N ALA A 60 0.04 3.36 14.28
CA ALA A 60 -1.29 3.33 14.88
C ALA A 60 -1.28 4.12 16.21
N ASP A 61 -1.18 5.44 16.12
CA ASP A 61 -1.04 6.37 17.24
C ASP A 61 -2.27 7.27 17.46
N ASN A 62 -3.36 7.01 16.74
CA ASN A 62 -4.62 7.74 16.86
C ASN A 62 -5.74 6.86 17.46
N PRO A 63 -6.04 6.97 18.77
CA PRO A 63 -7.13 6.24 19.39
C PRO A 63 -8.49 6.64 18.79
N GLY A 64 -9.21 5.67 18.24
CA GLY A 64 -10.50 5.91 17.58
C GLY A 64 -11.09 4.63 16.99
N ALA A 65 -12.11 4.80 16.15
CA ALA A 65 -12.78 3.76 15.38
C ALA A 65 -13.08 4.25 13.96
#